data_AF-A0A4Q4M4P1-F1
#
_entry.id   AF-A0A4Q4M4P1-F1
#
_cell.length_a   1.000
_cell.length_b   1.000
_cell.length_c   1.000
_cell.angle_alpha   90.00
_cell.angle_beta   90.00
_cell.angle_gamma   90.00
#
_symmetry.space_group_name_H-M   'P 1'
#
loop_
_entity.id
_entity.type
_entity.pdbx_description
1 polymer ?
#
loop_
_entity_poly.entity_id
_entity_poly.type
_entity_poly.pdbx_seq_one_letter_code
_entity_poly.pdbx_strand_id
1 'polypeptide(L)'
;MCELYAYLVLTNTLTPHAAIQERTIIFDSFIIHLDEIGESAYRGIMLGGLHGLLELIPLISVLAASRLREDAVQSDSVLQDREGAAKSRPVLLDTYRILKARIDGWSLPPLSEQASDLSIIAPTNCAAAIKSRYKERRIAGEVYRHALYIYLSASMAGQICTDQDVRVSLQTRACAILDLATTLAEPSFDYTMLWPVTICGSCLTSKSHQDLLLAALDFSRYHMGHVKTASNLLKLLWDDPDPRAFGPYGLYFVIEKYKINFCTL
;
A
#
# COMPACT_ATOMS: atom_id res chain seq x y z
N MET A 1 -13.24 12.75 -10.83
CA MET A 1 -11.90 12.87 -11.46
C MET A 1 -10.78 12.91 -10.43
N CYS A 2 -10.91 13.65 -9.33
CA CYS A 2 -9.85 13.79 -8.32
C CYS A 2 -9.45 12.46 -7.63
N GLU A 3 -10.42 11.59 -7.28
CA GLU A 3 -10.12 10.28 -6.66
C GLU A 3 -9.36 9.33 -7.59
N LEU A 4 -9.63 9.39 -8.90
CA LEU A 4 -8.91 8.58 -9.90
C LEU A 4 -7.47 9.04 -10.02
N TYR A 5 -7.24 10.36 -10.12
CA TYR A 5 -5.91 10.93 -10.10
C TYR A 5 -5.16 10.53 -8.81
N ALA A 6 -5.78 10.71 -7.65
CA ALA A 6 -5.21 10.28 -6.37
C ALA A 6 -4.80 8.81 -6.39
N TYR A 7 -5.70 7.93 -6.81
CA TYR A 7 -5.42 6.50 -6.89
C TYR A 7 -4.23 6.18 -7.82
N LEU A 8 -4.17 6.80 -9.01
CA LEU A 8 -3.08 6.58 -9.96
C LEU A 8 -1.74 7.06 -9.40
N VAL A 9 -1.72 8.21 -8.73
CA VAL A 9 -0.51 8.71 -8.06
C VAL A 9 -0.07 7.76 -6.94
N LEU A 10 -1.00 7.33 -6.09
CA LEU A 10 -0.74 6.48 -4.93
C LEU A 10 -0.30 5.07 -5.32
N THR A 11 -0.87 4.49 -6.37
CA THR A 11 -0.48 3.16 -6.86
C THR A 11 0.95 3.10 -7.37
N ASN A 12 1.50 4.23 -7.85
CA ASN A 12 2.91 4.33 -8.23
C ASN A 12 3.85 4.47 -7.03
N THR A 13 3.33 4.61 -5.81
CA THR A 13 4.11 4.68 -4.57
C THR A 13 4.42 3.28 -4.05
N LEU A 14 5.10 2.46 -4.86
CA LEU A 14 5.65 1.15 -4.46
C LEU A 14 7.07 1.25 -3.93
N THR A 15 7.80 2.29 -4.32
CA THR A 15 9.17 2.56 -3.90
C THR A 15 9.21 3.64 -2.84
N PRO A 16 10.24 3.66 -1.98
CA PRO A 16 10.49 4.79 -1.08
C PRO A 16 10.58 6.11 -1.86
N HIS A 17 10.10 7.19 -1.25
CA HIS A 17 9.99 8.48 -1.93
C HIS A 17 11.36 9.00 -2.38
N ALA A 18 11.43 9.47 -3.63
CA ALA A 18 12.65 9.96 -4.27
C ALA A 18 13.82 8.97 -4.29
N ALA A 19 13.58 7.66 -4.07
CA ALA A 19 14.62 6.65 -4.16
C ALA A 19 15.05 6.40 -5.62
N ILE A 20 14.15 6.62 -6.58
CA ILE A 20 14.45 6.61 -8.01
C ILE A 20 14.13 8.01 -8.54
N GLN A 21 15.16 8.76 -8.94
CA GLN A 21 15.01 10.16 -9.29
C GLN A 21 14.01 10.36 -10.43
N GLU A 22 14.07 9.49 -11.45
CA GLU A 22 13.16 9.50 -12.61
C GLU A 22 11.70 9.13 -12.27
N ARG A 23 11.44 8.67 -11.04
CA ARG A 23 10.10 8.28 -10.56
C ARG A 23 9.67 9.04 -9.32
N THR A 24 10.31 10.17 -9.05
CA THR A 24 9.92 11.00 -7.91
C THR A 24 8.56 11.61 -8.18
N ILE A 25 7.56 11.13 -7.46
CA ILE A 25 6.20 11.66 -7.49
C ILE A 25 6.14 12.88 -6.58
N ILE A 26 5.66 14.01 -7.10
CA ILE A 26 5.40 15.19 -6.26
C ILE A 26 4.12 14.93 -5.48
N PHE A 27 4.24 14.77 -4.16
CA PHE A 27 3.09 14.72 -3.28
C PHE A 27 2.59 16.15 -3.04
N ASP A 28 1.59 16.56 -3.80
CA ASP A 28 0.90 17.82 -3.56
C ASP A 28 0.04 17.73 -2.28
N SER A 29 -0.40 18.90 -1.78
CA SER A 29 -1.25 18.99 -0.58
C SER A 29 -2.54 18.17 -0.71
N PHE A 30 -3.00 17.92 -1.95
CA PHE A 30 -4.23 17.19 -2.22
C PHE A 30 -4.03 15.68 -1.99
N ILE A 31 -2.89 15.10 -2.37
CA ILE A 31 -2.60 13.66 -2.19
C ILE A 31 -2.40 13.29 -0.71
N ILE A 32 -1.93 14.23 0.11
CA ILE A 32 -1.68 14.01 1.54
C ILE A 32 -2.87 14.35 2.45
N HIS A 33 -3.89 15.04 1.91
CA HIS A 33 -5.12 15.43 2.62
C HIS A 33 -6.36 15.13 1.76
N LEU A 34 -6.54 13.86 1.38
CA LEU A 34 -7.71 13.38 0.63
C LEU A 34 -9.03 13.58 1.39
N ASP A 35 -8.99 13.66 2.72
CA ASP A 35 -10.15 13.94 3.56
C ASP A 35 -10.63 15.40 3.46
N GLU A 36 -9.78 16.29 2.99
CA GLU A 36 -10.09 17.70 2.72
C GLU A 36 -10.66 17.93 1.31
N ILE A 37 -10.78 16.87 0.51
CA ILE A 37 -11.57 16.92 -0.72
C ILE A 37 -12.99 17.28 -0.30
N GLY A 38 -13.39 18.51 -0.60
CA GLY A 38 -14.64 19.11 -0.13
C GLY A 38 -15.87 18.26 -0.43
N GLU A 39 -17.01 18.66 0.12
CA GLU A 39 -18.31 18.00 -0.04
C GLU A 39 -18.78 17.99 -1.50
N SER A 40 -18.13 17.17 -2.33
CA SER A 40 -18.56 16.84 -3.67
C SER A 40 -19.44 15.61 -3.57
N ALA A 41 -20.58 15.62 -4.28
CA ALA A 41 -21.49 14.49 -4.38
C ALA A 41 -20.83 13.18 -4.90
N TYR A 42 -19.59 13.25 -5.37
CA TYR A 42 -18.82 12.12 -5.90
C TYR A 42 -17.74 11.59 -4.94
N ARG A 43 -17.60 12.17 -3.73
CA ARG A 43 -16.67 11.69 -2.71
C ARG A 43 -17.05 10.27 -2.27
N GLY A 44 -16.07 9.38 -2.19
CA GLY A 44 -16.26 7.98 -1.79
C GLY A 44 -16.85 7.07 -2.86
N ILE A 45 -17.13 7.57 -4.07
CA ILE A 45 -17.61 6.73 -5.17
C ILE A 45 -16.52 5.75 -5.61
N MET A 46 -15.28 6.23 -5.79
CA MET A 46 -14.18 5.39 -6.26
C MET A 46 -13.42 4.78 -5.08
N LEU A 47 -13.05 5.59 -4.09
CA LEU A 47 -12.24 5.12 -2.96
C LEU A 47 -13.05 4.48 -1.83
N GLY A 48 -14.38 4.49 -1.89
CA GLY A 48 -15.22 3.75 -0.94
C GLY A 48 -15.12 4.20 0.52
N GLY A 49 -14.67 5.42 0.79
CA GLY A 49 -14.43 5.93 2.15
C GLY A 49 -13.08 5.50 2.74
N LEU A 50 -12.14 5.04 1.92
CA LEU A 50 -10.81 4.63 2.33
C LEU A 50 -9.77 5.77 2.31
N HIS A 51 -10.19 7.02 2.07
CA HIS A 51 -9.32 8.21 1.93
C HIS A 51 -8.25 8.29 3.03
N GLY A 52 -8.65 8.26 4.30
CA GLY A 52 -7.72 8.33 5.43
C GLY A 52 -6.72 7.17 5.53
N LEU A 53 -6.95 6.02 4.89
CA LEU A 53 -5.93 4.96 4.73
C LEU A 53 -5.01 5.26 3.56
N LEU A 54 -5.56 5.66 2.41
CA LEU A 54 -4.80 5.93 1.19
C LEU A 54 -3.82 7.10 1.36
N GLU A 55 -4.16 8.12 2.15
CA GLU A 55 -3.26 9.21 2.53
C GLU A 55 -2.00 8.74 3.28
N LEU A 56 -2.04 7.57 3.93
CA LEU A 56 -0.90 7.08 4.70
C LEU A 56 0.19 6.51 3.80
N ILE A 57 -0.14 6.11 2.57
CA ILE A 57 0.82 5.56 1.60
C ILE A 57 2.00 6.53 1.35
N PRO A 58 1.79 7.80 0.95
CA PRO A 58 2.88 8.73 0.71
C PRO A 58 3.66 9.06 2.00
N LEU A 59 2.97 9.15 3.14
CA LEU A 59 3.61 9.44 4.43
C LEU A 59 4.56 8.30 4.86
N ILE A 60 4.13 7.04 4.69
CA ILE A 60 4.98 5.87 4.94
C ILE A 60 6.13 5.83 3.94
N SER A 61 5.91 6.18 2.67
CA SER A 61 6.96 6.24 1.66
C SER A 61 8.06 7.26 1.99
N VAL A 62 7.70 8.41 2.56
CA VAL A 62 8.66 9.41 3.07
C VAL A 62 9.42 8.90 4.29
N LEU A 63 8.74 8.23 5.23
CA LEU A 63 9.39 7.56 6.36
C LEU A 63 10.42 6.53 5.88
N ALA A 64 10.03 5.68 4.92
CA ALA A 64 10.91 4.67 4.33
C ALA A 64 12.17 5.30 3.72
N ALA A 65 12.02 6.38 2.96
CA ALA A 65 13.15 7.09 2.36
C ALA A 65 14.08 7.68 3.42
N SER A 66 13.53 8.23 4.51
CA SER A 66 14.33 8.75 5.62
C SER A 66 15.09 7.63 6.34
N ARG A 67 14.46 6.48 6.56
CA ARG A 67 15.13 5.31 7.17
C ARG A 67 16.29 4.80 6.32
N LEU A 68 16.12 4.75 4.99
CA LEU A 68 17.18 4.32 4.09
C LEU A 68 18.37 5.28 4.05
N ARG A 69 18.14 6.59 4.18
CA ARG A 69 19.22 7.58 4.31
C ARG A 69 20.04 7.37 5.59
N GLU A 70 19.39 7.03 6.70
CA GLU A 70 20.12 6.68 7.93
C GLU A 70 21.01 5.45 7.75
N ASP A 71 20.52 4.40 7.07
CA ASP A 71 21.30 3.18 6.81
C ASP A 71 22.53 3.46 5.93
N ALA A 72 22.40 4.34 4.93
CA ALA A 72 23.50 4.74 4.06
C ALA A 72 24.59 5.52 4.84
N VAL A 73 24.20 6.50 5.66
CA VAL A 73 25.14 7.28 6.48
C VAL A 73 25.86 6.38 7.48
N GLN A 74 25.16 5.42 8.09
CA GLN A 74 25.77 4.49 9.05
C GLN A 74 26.75 3.50 8.40
N SER A 75 26.55 3.17 7.13
CA SER A 75 27.45 2.30 6.35
C SER A 75 28.72 3.03 5.89
N ASP A 76 28.63 4.34 5.60
CA ASP A 76 29.75 5.15 5.11
C ASP A 76 30.55 5.84 6.25
N SER A 77 29.98 6.04 7.44
CA SER A 77 30.63 6.81 8.50
C SER A 77 31.39 5.93 9.51
N VAL A 78 32.72 5.81 9.34
CA VAL A 78 33.61 5.39 10.44
C VAL A 78 33.92 6.56 11.39
N LEU A 79 33.80 7.85 11.04
CA LEU A 79 34.33 8.90 11.95
C LEU A 79 33.68 10.31 12.05
N GLN A 80 32.59 10.73 11.39
CA GLN A 80 32.28 12.19 11.42
C GLN A 80 30.89 12.72 11.81
N ASP A 81 29.82 11.94 12.03
CA ASP A 81 28.53 12.56 12.42
C ASP A 81 27.63 11.70 13.33
N ARG A 82 28.13 11.38 14.53
CA ARG A 82 27.34 10.63 15.53
C ARG A 82 26.18 11.45 16.14
N GLU A 83 26.27 12.78 16.17
CA GLU A 83 25.23 13.62 16.80
C GLU A 83 24.00 13.84 15.92
N GLY A 84 24.14 13.92 14.59
CA GLY A 84 23.02 14.06 13.65
C GLY A 84 22.18 12.78 13.52
N ALA A 85 22.86 11.63 13.38
CA ALA A 85 22.21 10.33 13.31
C ALA A 85 21.48 9.94 14.62
N ALA A 86 22.04 10.30 15.78
CA ALA A 86 21.41 10.04 17.07
C ALA A 86 20.12 10.86 17.31
N LYS A 87 19.99 12.04 16.70
CA LYS A 87 18.79 12.89 16.79
C LYS A 87 17.68 12.50 15.81
N SER A 88 18.01 11.85 14.68
CA SER A 88 17.03 11.48 13.65
C SER A 88 16.18 10.26 14.02
N ARG A 89 16.79 9.27 14.69
CA ARG A 89 16.11 8.02 15.05
C ARG A 89 14.90 8.18 15.99
N PRO A 90 14.93 9.03 17.04
CA PRO A 90 13.75 9.32 17.85
C PRO A 90 12.59 9.90 17.02
N VAL A 91 12.88 10.81 16.09
CA VAL A 91 11.87 11.43 15.22
C VAL A 91 11.23 10.41 14.28
N LEU A 92 12.02 9.49 13.71
CA LEU A 92 11.47 8.39 12.90
C LEU A 92 10.59 7.46 13.71
N LEU A 93 10.98 7.13 14.95
CA LEU A 93 10.18 6.30 15.84
C LEU A 93 8.87 6.99 16.23
N ASP A 94 8.88 8.29 16.48
CA ASP A 94 7.66 9.05 16.75
C ASP A 94 6.75 9.10 15.53
N THR A 95 7.32 9.35 14.35
CA THR A 95 6.57 9.32 13.08
C THR A 95 5.96 7.94 12.84
N TYR A 96 6.72 6.86 13.06
CA TYR A 96 6.23 5.49 12.99
C TYR A 96 5.05 5.25 13.95
N ARG A 97 5.16 5.68 15.22
CA ARG A 97 4.09 5.52 16.21
C ARG A 97 2.83 6.28 15.81
N ILE A 98 2.96 7.50 15.31
CA ILE A 98 1.84 8.32 14.84
C ILE A 98 1.15 7.64 13.64
N LEU A 99 1.92 7.21 12.64
CA LEU A 99 1.36 6.52 11.48
C LEU A 99 0.69 5.20 11.88
N LYS A 100 1.32 4.43 12.76
CA LYS A 100 0.73 3.20 13.29
C LYS A 100 -0.59 3.47 14.02
N ALA A 101 -0.64 4.50 14.87
CA ALA A 101 -1.85 4.87 15.59
C ALA A 101 -2.98 5.31 14.63
N ARG A 102 -2.65 6.00 13.52
CA ARG A 102 -3.64 6.32 12.46
C ARG A 102 -4.16 5.07 11.76
N ILE A 103 -3.30 4.09 11.48
CA ILE A 103 -3.72 2.80 10.92
C ILE A 103 -4.62 2.06 11.92
N ASP A 104 -4.20 1.97 13.18
CA ASP A 104 -4.94 1.29 14.26
C ASP A 104 -6.32 1.94 14.51
N GLY A 105 -6.38 3.27 14.48
CA GLY A 105 -7.57 4.06 14.77
C GLY A 105 -8.52 4.24 13.58
N TRP A 106 -8.14 3.80 12.37
CA TRP A 106 -9.00 3.95 11.21
C TRP A 106 -10.24 3.06 11.30
N SER A 107 -11.39 3.65 11.01
CA SER A 107 -12.66 2.95 10.87
C SER A 107 -13.40 3.43 9.63
N LEU A 108 -14.15 2.53 9.00
CA LEU A 108 -15.02 2.89 7.88
C LEU A 108 -16.20 3.72 8.43
N PRO A 109 -16.51 4.90 7.84
CA PRO A 109 -17.64 5.71 8.27
C PRO A 109 -18.94 4.92 8.23
N PRO A 110 -19.84 5.07 9.22
CA PRO A 110 -21.04 4.26 9.33
C PRO A 110 -21.99 4.44 8.15
N LEU A 111 -22.76 3.38 7.86
CA LEU A 111 -23.79 3.37 6.81
C LEU A 111 -24.75 4.56 6.87
N SER A 112 -25.07 5.06 8.06
CA SER A 112 -25.98 6.20 8.27
C SER A 112 -25.47 7.51 7.66
N GLU A 113 -24.16 7.72 7.67
CA GLU A 113 -23.52 8.91 7.07
C GLU A 113 -23.41 8.76 5.55
N GLN A 114 -23.32 7.53 5.05
CA GLN A 114 -23.23 7.22 3.61
C GLN A 114 -24.60 7.06 2.93
N ALA A 115 -25.67 6.82 3.69
CA ALA A 115 -27.03 6.60 3.19
C ALA A 115 -27.70 7.89 2.71
N SER A 116 -27.34 9.04 3.27
CA SER A 116 -27.82 10.36 2.85
C SER A 116 -27.52 10.60 1.36
N ASP A 117 -26.33 10.22 0.90
CA ASP A 117 -25.88 10.38 -0.49
C ASP A 117 -26.48 9.33 -1.45
N LEU A 118 -26.77 8.12 -0.96
CA LEU A 118 -27.31 7.02 -1.78
C LEU A 118 -28.83 7.08 -1.97
N SER A 119 -29.54 7.82 -1.10
CA SER A 119 -31.00 8.00 -1.18
C SER A 119 -31.48 8.75 -2.44
N ILE A 120 -30.57 9.45 -3.12
CA ILE A 120 -30.85 10.21 -4.35
C ILE A 120 -30.91 9.30 -5.59
N ILE A 121 -30.38 8.06 -5.54
CA ILE A 121 -30.06 7.28 -6.76
C ILE A 121 -30.81 5.93 -6.89
N ALA A 122 -31.45 5.35 -5.87
CA ALA A 122 -31.98 3.98 -6.01
C ALA A 122 -33.36 3.70 -5.35
N PRO A 123 -34.34 3.13 -6.10
CA PRO A 123 -35.62 2.69 -5.56
C PRO A 123 -35.50 1.35 -4.79
N THR A 124 -36.36 1.22 -3.77
CA THR A 124 -36.84 0.09 -2.92
C THR A 124 -36.23 -1.34 -2.93
N ASN A 125 -35.43 -1.77 -3.90
CA ASN A 125 -34.67 -3.05 -3.87
C ASN A 125 -33.24 -2.89 -3.29
N CYS A 126 -32.94 -1.73 -2.69
CA CYS A 126 -31.58 -1.25 -2.49
C CYS A 126 -30.91 -1.64 -1.15
N ALA A 127 -31.67 -2.03 -0.11
CA ALA A 127 -31.09 -2.23 1.23
C ALA A 127 -30.10 -3.40 1.32
N ALA A 128 -30.38 -4.51 0.63
CA ALA A 128 -29.47 -5.66 0.57
C ALA A 128 -28.20 -5.34 -0.23
N ALA A 129 -28.34 -4.65 -1.37
CA ALA A 129 -27.21 -4.20 -2.19
C ALA A 129 -26.32 -3.18 -1.46
N ILE A 130 -26.91 -2.22 -0.74
CA ILE A 130 -26.18 -1.25 0.10
C ILE A 130 -25.39 -1.99 1.20
N LYS A 131 -26.01 -2.95 1.89
CA LYS A 131 -25.33 -3.77 2.90
C LYS A 131 -24.19 -4.60 2.31
N SER A 132 -24.39 -5.21 1.15
CA SER A 132 -23.34 -5.96 0.44
C SER A 132 -22.15 -5.07 0.10
N ARG A 133 -22.42 -3.92 -0.53
CA ARG A 133 -21.38 -2.95 -0.91
C ARG A 133 -20.61 -2.41 0.29
N TYR A 134 -21.30 -2.19 1.41
CA TYR A 134 -20.64 -1.77 2.65
C TYR A 134 -19.76 -2.87 3.25
N LYS A 135 -20.18 -4.13 3.17
CA LYS A 135 -19.36 -5.28 3.56
C LYS A 135 -18.10 -5.36 2.70
N GLU A 136 -18.22 -5.19 1.37
CA GLU A 136 -17.08 -5.15 0.46
C GLU A 136 -16.13 -3.99 0.75
N ARG A 137 -16.65 -2.77 0.97
CA ARG A 137 -15.85 -1.61 1.40
C ARG A 137 -15.07 -1.88 2.67
N ARG A 138 -15.71 -2.55 3.63
CA ARG A 138 -15.06 -2.94 4.88
C ARG A 138 -13.91 -3.91 4.62
N ILE A 139 -14.14 -4.97 3.84
CA ILE A 139 -13.09 -5.94 3.49
C ILE A 139 -11.94 -5.25 2.74
N ALA A 140 -12.25 -4.40 1.76
CA ALA A 140 -11.27 -3.57 1.06
C ALA A 140 -10.43 -2.72 2.03
N GLY A 141 -11.08 -2.07 2.99
CA GLY A 141 -10.41 -1.31 4.04
C GLY A 141 -9.50 -2.16 4.91
N GLU A 142 -9.91 -3.36 5.30
CA GLU A 142 -9.07 -4.32 6.03
C GLU A 142 -7.82 -4.71 5.22
N VAL A 143 -8.00 -5.02 3.93
CA VAL A 143 -6.89 -5.33 3.00
C VAL A 143 -5.88 -4.18 2.95
N TYR A 144 -6.35 -2.94 2.77
CA TYR A 144 -5.50 -1.76 2.80
C TYR A 144 -4.82 -1.58 4.16
N ARG A 145 -5.52 -1.79 5.26
CA ARG A 145 -4.94 -1.68 6.60
C ARG A 145 -3.80 -2.67 6.80
N HIS A 146 -3.98 -3.93 6.40
CA HIS A 146 -2.91 -4.93 6.43
C HIS A 146 -1.72 -4.55 5.55
N ALA A 147 -1.97 -4.07 4.32
CA ALA A 147 -0.91 -3.65 3.42
C ALA A 147 -0.13 -2.43 3.96
N LEU A 148 -0.81 -1.47 4.59
CA LEU A 148 -0.17 -0.33 5.26
C LEU A 148 0.68 -0.75 6.45
N TYR A 149 0.24 -1.73 7.25
CA TYR A 149 1.10 -2.30 8.30
C TYR A 149 2.33 -2.97 7.72
N ILE A 150 2.18 -3.75 6.64
CA ILE A 150 3.33 -4.36 5.95
C ILE A 150 4.29 -3.27 5.52
N TYR A 151 3.77 -2.22 4.85
CA TYR A 151 4.61 -1.15 4.35
C TYR A 151 5.32 -0.39 5.46
N LEU A 152 4.60 0.00 6.51
CA LEU A 152 5.13 0.74 7.65
C LEU A 152 6.17 -0.07 8.45
N SER A 153 5.86 -1.32 8.80
CA SER A 153 6.76 -2.18 9.58
C SER A 153 8.01 -2.55 8.78
N ALA A 154 7.87 -2.88 7.50
CA ALA A 154 9.03 -3.16 6.65
C ALA A 154 9.90 -1.92 6.42
N SER A 155 9.30 -0.73 6.33
CA SER A 155 10.04 0.53 6.18
C SER A 155 11.01 0.79 7.33
N MET A 156 10.67 0.36 8.56
CA MET A 156 11.57 0.51 9.71
C MET A 156 12.69 -0.52 9.76
N ALA A 157 12.49 -1.70 9.14
CA ALA A 157 13.51 -2.75 9.07
C ALA A 157 14.71 -2.33 8.20
N GLY A 158 14.55 -1.36 7.29
CA GLY A 158 15.61 -0.86 6.41
C GLY A 158 15.77 -1.72 5.15
N GLN A 159 17.00 -1.82 4.65
CA GLN A 159 17.30 -2.52 3.38
C GLN A 159 17.16 -4.04 3.47
N ILE A 160 17.49 -4.64 4.62
CA ILE A 160 17.43 -6.08 4.83
C ILE A 160 16.62 -6.34 6.10
N CYS A 161 15.50 -7.05 5.95
CA CYS A 161 14.72 -7.52 7.09
C CYS A 161 15.38 -8.78 7.67
N THR A 162 16.29 -8.59 8.62
CA THR A 162 17.02 -9.67 9.33
C THR A 162 16.25 -10.22 10.52
N ASP A 163 15.38 -9.42 11.12
CA ASP A 163 14.55 -9.80 12.26
C ASP A 163 13.47 -10.80 11.83
N GLN A 164 13.59 -12.03 12.33
CA GLN A 164 12.68 -13.12 11.98
C GLN A 164 11.26 -12.91 12.48
N ASP A 165 11.08 -12.28 13.65
CA ASP A 165 9.76 -12.01 14.21
C ASP A 165 9.03 -10.96 13.36
N VAL A 166 9.77 -9.96 12.88
CA VAL A 166 9.23 -8.99 11.90
C VAL A 166 8.84 -9.71 10.61
N ARG A 167 9.69 -10.57 10.05
CA ARG A 167 9.37 -11.33 8.82
C ARG A 167 8.11 -12.19 8.97
N VAL A 168 7.97 -12.90 10.09
CA VAL A 168 6.80 -13.73 10.39
C VAL A 168 5.54 -12.87 10.52
N SER A 169 5.64 -11.71 11.18
CA SER A 169 4.53 -10.76 11.31
C SER A 169 4.09 -10.22 9.94
N LEU A 170 5.03 -9.87 9.06
CA LEU A 170 4.74 -9.42 7.70
C LEU A 170 4.06 -10.51 6.87
N GLN A 171 4.56 -11.75 6.94
CA GLN A 171 3.96 -12.90 6.24
C GLN A 171 2.54 -13.20 6.75
N THR A 172 2.32 -13.15 8.06
CA THR A 172 0.99 -13.36 8.66
C THR A 172 -0.02 -12.35 8.10
N ARG A 173 0.39 -11.09 7.96
CA ARG A 173 -0.46 -10.05 7.38
C ARG A 173 -0.67 -10.25 5.88
N ALA A 174 0.34 -10.71 5.14
CA ALA A 174 0.21 -11.03 3.72
C ALA A 174 -0.80 -12.18 3.50
N CYS A 175 -0.73 -13.23 4.31
CA CYS A 175 -1.72 -14.32 4.27
C CYS A 175 -3.13 -13.79 4.59
N ALA A 176 -3.29 -12.94 5.60
CA ALA A 176 -4.58 -12.34 5.92
C ALA A 176 -5.16 -11.50 4.76
N ILE A 177 -4.31 -10.81 3.98
CA ILE A 177 -4.74 -10.10 2.76
C ILE A 177 -5.26 -11.09 1.71
N LEU A 178 -4.57 -12.21 1.48
CA LEU A 178 -5.02 -13.23 0.53
C LEU A 178 -6.37 -13.81 0.96
N ASP A 179 -6.51 -14.16 2.23
CA ASP A 179 -7.76 -14.69 2.78
C ASP A 179 -8.90 -13.69 2.57
N LEU A 180 -8.70 -12.42 2.97
CA LEU A 180 -9.70 -11.35 2.78
C LEU A 180 -10.04 -11.13 1.31
N ALA A 181 -9.03 -11.10 0.43
CA ALA A 181 -9.23 -10.90 -1.00
C ALA A 181 -10.06 -12.02 -1.64
N THR A 182 -9.89 -13.28 -1.21
CA THR A 182 -10.72 -14.40 -1.69
C THR A 182 -12.19 -14.30 -1.25
N THR A 183 -12.48 -13.54 -0.18
CA THR A 183 -13.87 -13.32 0.27
C THR A 183 -14.60 -12.21 -0.49
N LEU A 184 -13.89 -11.42 -1.30
CA LEU A 184 -14.50 -10.43 -2.19
C LEU A 184 -15.19 -11.17 -3.35
N ALA A 185 -16.49 -11.42 -3.18
CA ALA A 185 -17.30 -12.17 -4.14
C ALA A 185 -17.69 -11.35 -5.39
N GLU A 186 -17.62 -10.02 -5.32
CA GLU A 186 -17.96 -9.12 -6.42
C GLU A 186 -16.84 -8.12 -6.74
N PRO A 187 -16.66 -7.78 -8.03
CA PRO A 187 -15.52 -7.02 -8.53
C PRO A 187 -15.63 -5.50 -8.30
N SER A 188 -16.38 -5.08 -7.29
CA SER A 188 -16.74 -3.68 -7.03
C SER A 188 -15.56 -2.85 -6.55
N PHE A 189 -14.49 -3.47 -6.04
CA PHE A 189 -13.31 -2.80 -5.50
C PHE A 189 -11.99 -3.32 -6.08
N ASP A 190 -12.03 -4.31 -6.97
CA ASP A 190 -10.82 -4.91 -7.54
C ASP A 190 -9.94 -3.89 -8.27
N TYR A 191 -10.55 -2.83 -8.82
CA TYR A 191 -9.81 -1.75 -9.49
C TYR A 191 -8.93 -0.95 -8.55
N THR A 192 -9.14 -0.99 -7.22
CA THR A 192 -8.23 -0.35 -6.25
C THR A 192 -7.17 -1.32 -5.69
N MET A 193 -7.32 -2.63 -5.88
CA MET A 193 -6.55 -3.63 -5.14
C MET A 193 -5.09 -3.80 -5.59
N LEU A 194 -4.67 -3.22 -6.71
CA LEU A 194 -3.32 -3.46 -7.24
C LEU A 194 -2.20 -3.14 -6.24
N TRP A 195 -2.25 -1.97 -5.59
CA TRP A 195 -1.24 -1.56 -4.62
C TRP A 195 -1.18 -2.51 -3.41
N PRO A 196 -2.27 -2.75 -2.65
CA PRO A 196 -2.19 -3.62 -1.48
C PRO A 196 -1.83 -5.07 -1.84
N VAL A 197 -2.25 -5.54 -3.02
CA VAL A 197 -1.90 -6.87 -3.54
C VAL A 197 -0.41 -6.97 -3.88
N THR A 198 0.19 -5.93 -4.47
CA THR A 198 1.63 -5.91 -4.78
C THR A 198 2.46 -5.87 -3.50
N ILE A 199 2.05 -5.06 -2.51
CA ILE A 199 2.68 -5.02 -1.18
C ILE A 199 2.57 -6.37 -0.48
N CYS A 200 1.39 -7.01 -0.52
CA CYS A 200 1.18 -8.37 -0.01
C CYS A 200 2.14 -9.36 -0.67
N GLY A 201 2.16 -9.40 -2.01
CA GLY A 201 3.00 -10.29 -2.79
C GLY A 201 4.48 -10.18 -2.46
N SER A 202 4.95 -8.96 -2.12
CA SER A 202 6.35 -8.72 -1.77
C SER A 202 6.83 -9.48 -0.53
N CYS A 203 5.91 -9.90 0.34
CA CYS A 203 6.24 -10.64 1.57
C CYS A 203 5.94 -12.15 1.46
N LEU A 204 5.40 -12.64 0.33
CA LEU A 204 5.04 -14.05 0.19
C LEU A 204 6.28 -14.93 -0.06
N THR A 205 6.41 -15.98 0.75
CA THR A 205 7.50 -16.96 0.65
C THR A 205 7.01 -18.36 0.23
N SER A 206 5.74 -18.67 0.45
CA SER A 206 5.15 -19.95 0.05
C SER A 206 4.81 -19.96 -1.43
N LYS A 207 5.29 -20.97 -2.15
CA LYS A 207 4.99 -21.14 -3.58
C LYS A 207 3.49 -21.24 -3.86
N SER A 208 2.72 -21.89 -2.99
CA SER A 208 1.26 -21.98 -3.14
C SER A 208 0.57 -20.62 -3.10
N HIS A 209 0.99 -19.73 -2.20
CA HIS A 209 0.44 -18.37 -2.09
C HIS A 209 0.89 -17.49 -3.26
N GLN A 210 2.13 -17.65 -3.71
CA GLN A 210 2.64 -16.97 -4.89
C GLN A 210 1.84 -17.36 -6.13
N ASP A 211 1.61 -18.66 -6.34
CA ASP A 211 0.86 -19.16 -7.50
C ASP A 211 -0.61 -18.74 -7.46
N LEU A 212 -1.24 -18.76 -6.27
CA LEU A 212 -2.60 -18.22 -6.07
C LEU A 212 -2.68 -16.74 -6.46
N LEU A 213 -1.70 -15.95 -6.02
CA LEU A 213 -1.66 -14.53 -6.30
C LEU A 213 -1.43 -14.25 -7.79
N LEU A 214 -0.51 -14.97 -8.43
CA LEU A 214 -0.27 -14.84 -9.86
C LEU A 214 -1.50 -15.20 -10.68
N ALA A 215 -2.20 -16.27 -10.32
CA ALA A 215 -3.45 -16.62 -10.98
C ALA A 215 -4.47 -15.48 -10.86
N ALA A 216 -4.63 -14.88 -9.68
CA ALA A 216 -5.54 -13.75 -9.49
C ALA A 216 -5.17 -12.53 -10.36
N LEU A 217 -3.89 -12.22 -10.51
CA LEU A 217 -3.41 -11.12 -11.38
C LEU A 217 -3.60 -11.46 -12.86
N ASP A 218 -3.28 -12.68 -13.28
CA ASP A 218 -3.34 -13.11 -14.68
C ASP A 218 -4.80 -13.26 -15.17
N PHE A 219 -5.72 -13.67 -14.29
CA PHE A 219 -7.17 -13.75 -14.56
C PHE A 219 -7.93 -12.46 -14.24
N SER A 220 -7.22 -11.36 -13.96
CA SER A 220 -7.85 -10.07 -13.72
C SER A 220 -8.68 -9.61 -14.93
N ARG A 221 -9.95 -9.27 -14.69
CA ARG A 221 -10.88 -8.79 -15.73
C ARG A 221 -10.39 -7.53 -16.46
N TYR A 222 -9.51 -6.75 -15.84
CA TYR A 222 -9.10 -5.45 -16.35
C TYR A 222 -8.11 -5.54 -17.51
N HIS A 223 -7.41 -6.67 -17.69
CA HIS A 223 -6.43 -6.88 -18.78
C HIS A 223 -5.41 -5.73 -18.93
N MET A 224 -5.17 -4.96 -17.86
CA MET A 224 -4.37 -3.75 -17.90
C MET A 224 -2.87 -4.08 -17.88
N GLY A 225 -2.07 -3.34 -18.64
CA GLY A 225 -0.62 -3.57 -18.75
C GLY A 225 0.09 -3.56 -17.40
N HIS A 226 -0.30 -2.65 -16.50
CA HIS A 226 0.32 -2.55 -15.16
C HIS A 226 0.05 -3.77 -14.26
N VAL A 227 -1.05 -4.52 -14.47
CA VAL A 227 -1.30 -5.78 -13.73
C VAL A 227 -0.29 -6.84 -14.16
N LYS A 228 0.01 -6.93 -15.46
CA LYS A 228 1.06 -7.80 -15.99
C LYS A 228 2.44 -7.38 -15.50
N THR A 229 2.71 -6.07 -15.45
CA THR A 229 3.97 -5.56 -14.89
C THR A 229 4.11 -5.92 -13.41
N ALA A 230 3.04 -5.84 -12.61
CA ALA A 230 3.05 -6.26 -11.21
C ALA A 230 3.31 -7.76 -11.06
N SER A 231 2.64 -8.60 -11.86
CA SER A 231 2.86 -10.05 -11.93
C SER A 231 4.33 -10.38 -12.24
N ASN A 232 4.91 -9.72 -13.24
CA ASN A 232 6.32 -9.90 -13.61
C ASN A 232 7.29 -9.40 -12.53
N LEU A 233 6.99 -8.25 -11.91
CA LEU A 233 7.79 -7.70 -10.82
C LEU A 233 7.85 -8.68 -9.64
N LEU A 234 6.72 -9.26 -9.25
CA LEU A 234 6.66 -10.23 -8.15
C LEU A 234 7.41 -11.52 -8.48
N LYS A 235 7.31 -12.04 -9.71
CA LYS A 235 8.12 -13.19 -10.16
C LYS A 235 9.61 -12.91 -10.02
N LEU A 236 10.07 -11.77 -10.54
CA LEU A 236 11.48 -11.36 -10.44
C LEU A 236 11.92 -11.21 -8.99
N LEU A 237 11.06 -10.69 -8.11
CA LEU A 237 11.34 -10.60 -6.68
C LEU A 237 11.52 -11.97 -6.03
N TRP A 238 10.62 -12.93 -6.29
CA TRP A 238 10.66 -14.24 -5.65
C TRP A 238 11.80 -15.12 -6.18
N ASP A 239 12.20 -14.92 -7.44
CA ASP A 239 13.29 -15.67 -8.07
C ASP A 239 14.69 -15.05 -7.81
N ASP A 240 14.76 -13.85 -7.22
CA ASP A 240 16.03 -13.19 -6.95
C ASP A 240 16.74 -13.80 -5.72
N PRO A 241 18.00 -14.25 -5.85
CA PRO A 241 18.75 -14.83 -4.74
C PRO A 241 19.24 -13.80 -3.72
N ASP A 242 19.16 -12.49 -4.02
CA ASP A 242 19.63 -11.44 -3.11
C ASP A 242 18.70 -11.34 -1.88
N PRO A 243 19.25 -11.36 -0.64
CA PRO A 243 18.43 -11.27 0.58
C PRO A 243 17.66 -9.96 0.72
N ARG A 244 17.99 -8.92 -0.05
CA ARG A 244 17.24 -7.66 -0.15
C ARG A 244 15.94 -7.80 -0.93
N ALA A 245 15.77 -8.85 -1.74
CA ALA A 245 14.57 -9.12 -2.53
C ALA A 245 13.43 -9.68 -1.67
N PHE A 246 13.07 -8.95 -0.62
CA PHE A 246 11.95 -9.29 0.26
C PHE A 246 11.26 -8.02 0.76
N GLY A 247 9.94 -8.07 0.78
CA GLY A 247 9.09 -6.97 1.24
C GLY A 247 9.11 -5.75 0.32
N PRO A 248 8.52 -4.63 0.77
CA PRO A 248 8.41 -3.40 0.00
C PRO A 248 9.76 -2.82 -0.46
N TYR A 249 10.81 -2.93 0.35
CA TYR A 249 12.16 -2.54 -0.09
C TYR A 249 12.64 -3.43 -1.25
N GLY A 250 12.37 -4.73 -1.20
CA GLY A 250 12.67 -5.66 -2.28
C GLY A 250 12.01 -5.27 -3.60
N LEU A 251 10.78 -4.74 -3.60
CA LEU A 251 10.15 -4.22 -4.82
C LEU A 251 10.98 -3.09 -5.44
N TYR A 252 11.44 -2.13 -4.63
CA TYR A 252 12.35 -1.08 -5.08
C TYR A 252 13.65 -1.65 -5.64
N PHE A 253 14.29 -2.57 -4.90
CA PHE A 253 15.54 -3.20 -5.30
C PHE A 253 15.43 -3.90 -6.67
N VAL A 254 14.38 -4.69 -6.89
CA VAL A 254 14.15 -5.41 -8.15
C VAL A 254 13.80 -4.45 -9.28
N ILE A 255 12.97 -3.44 -9.03
CA ILE A 255 12.67 -2.39 -10.01
C ILE A 255 13.95 -1.72 -10.50
N GLU A 256 14.86 -1.38 -9.58
CA GLU A 256 16.12 -0.72 -9.90
C GLU A 256 17.09 -1.66 -10.62
N LYS A 257 17.23 -2.90 -10.13
CA LYS A 257 18.14 -3.92 -10.66
C LYS A 257 17.78 -4.35 -12.08
N TYR A 258 16.50 -4.58 -12.35
CA TYR A 258 16.02 -5.07 -13.65
C TYR A 258 15.44 -3.97 -14.55
N LYS A 259 15.53 -2.70 -14.13
CA LYS A 259 15.05 -1.51 -14.90
C LYS A 259 13.58 -1.64 -15.34
N ILE A 260 12.73 -2.20 -14.48
CA ILE A 260 11.31 -2.45 -14.78
C ILE A 260 10.56 -1.13 -14.82
N ASN A 261 9.97 -0.75 -15.95
CA ASN A 261 9.10 0.42 -16.03
C ASN A 261 7.73 0.11 -15.39
N PHE A 262 7.61 0.42 -14.10
CA PHE A 262 6.36 0.29 -13.36
C PHE A 262 5.72 1.68 -13.30
N CYS A 263 4.72 1.89 -14.14
CA CYS A 263 3.92 3.10 -14.19
C CYS A 263 2.47 2.72 -14.47
N THR A 264 1.55 3.21 -13.62
CA THR A 264 0.10 3.11 -13.86
C THR A 264 -0.44 4.32 -14.64
N LEU A 265 0.41 5.31 -14.94
CA LEU A 265 0.15 6.50 -15.75
C LEU A 265 0.65 6.34 -17.19
#